data_AF-A0A453JQ77-F1
#
_entry.id   AF-A0A453JQ77-F1
#
_cell.length_a   1.000
_cell.length_b   1.000
_cell.length_c   1.000
_cell.angle_alpha   90.00
_cell.angle_beta   90.00
_cell.angle_gamma   90.00
#
_symmetry.space_group_name_H-M   'P 1'
#
loop_
_entity.id
_entity.type
_entity.pdbx_description
1 polymer ?
#
loop_
_entity_poly.entity_id
_entity_poly.type
_entity_poly.pdbx_seq_one_letter_code
_entity_poly.pdbx_strand_id
1 'polypeptide(L)'
;MLRLGRFALAFYGTPTRPRLVALVAQEEVISSSGQDEPPGMHMIYLPYSDDVRYPEEVHLTSGDAPRATDEQIKKASNLLRRIDLKHFSVSHFANPGLQKHYGILEALALGEDEMPDIKDETLPDEEGLARPGVVKAIEEFKAAVFGENYDQEEAEAAAAKGGASKKRKAIADAASQKSAAYDWADLADNGKLKDMTVMDLKTYLTAHGLAVSGKKDAIISRILTHLGK
;
A
#
# COMPACT_ATOMS: atom_id res chain seq x y z
N MET A 1 0.77 6.74 45.39
CA MET A 1 1.23 6.36 44.05
C MET A 1 1.75 7.57 43.30
N LEU A 2 0.90 8.57 43.09
CA LEU A 2 1.26 9.86 42.47
C LEU A 2 2.49 10.55 43.09
N ARG A 3 2.45 10.88 44.39
CA ARG A 3 3.58 11.54 45.10
C ARG A 3 4.92 10.82 44.99
N LEU A 4 4.91 9.50 44.82
CA LEU A 4 6.13 8.68 44.80
C LEU A 4 6.53 8.24 43.39
N GLY A 5 5.76 8.57 42.35
CA GLY A 5 5.98 8.08 40.98
C GLY A 5 5.95 6.54 40.87
N ARG A 6 5.05 5.88 41.61
CA ARG A 6 4.93 4.40 41.66
C ARG A 6 3.55 3.93 41.24
N PHE A 7 3.48 2.75 40.62
CA PHE A 7 2.26 2.00 40.36
C PHE A 7 2.17 0.76 41.27
N ALA A 8 0.96 0.20 41.45
CA ALA A 8 0.80 -1.10 42.11
C ALA A 8 0.84 -2.24 41.09
N LEU A 9 1.59 -3.29 41.40
CA LEU A 9 1.56 -4.54 40.65
C LEU A 9 0.53 -5.48 41.27
N ALA A 10 -0.37 -6.04 40.46
CA ALA A 10 -1.43 -6.93 40.92
C ALA A 10 -1.69 -8.08 39.94
N PHE A 11 -2.36 -9.12 40.42
CA PHE A 11 -2.96 -10.16 39.59
C PHE A 11 -4.46 -9.86 39.41
N TYR A 12 -4.93 -9.89 38.17
CA TYR A 12 -6.32 -9.71 37.79
C TYR A 12 -6.84 -10.94 37.06
N GLY A 13 -8.11 -11.29 37.26
CA GLY A 13 -8.76 -12.40 36.58
C GLY A 13 -9.02 -13.60 37.49
N THR A 14 -9.15 -14.78 36.88
CA THR A 14 -9.47 -16.02 37.60
C THR A 14 -8.19 -16.78 37.98
N PRO A 15 -8.23 -17.65 39.00
CA PRO A 15 -7.07 -18.46 39.38
C PRO A 15 -6.50 -19.30 38.23
N THR A 16 -7.34 -19.69 37.26
CA THR A 16 -6.94 -20.47 36.07
C THR A 16 -6.33 -19.64 34.95
N ARG A 17 -6.54 -18.32 34.95
CA ARG A 17 -6.02 -17.38 33.95
C ARG A 17 -5.67 -16.04 34.62
N PRO A 18 -4.69 -16.04 35.54
CA PRO A 18 -4.24 -14.78 36.13
C PRO A 18 -3.59 -13.93 35.04
N ARG A 19 -3.83 -12.62 35.08
CA ARG A 19 -3.13 -11.63 34.27
C ARG A 19 -2.39 -10.68 35.19
N LEU A 20 -1.14 -10.42 34.89
CA LEU A 20 -0.37 -9.41 35.59
C LEU A 20 -0.83 -8.02 35.11
N VAL A 21 -1.14 -7.12 36.05
CA VAL A 21 -1.59 -5.76 35.75
C VAL A 21 -0.82 -4.73 36.57
N ALA A 22 -0.60 -3.57 35.98
CA ALA A 22 -0.12 -2.37 36.66
C ALA A 22 -1.30 -1.42 36.90
N LEU A 23 -1.57 -1.13 38.18
CA LEU A 23 -2.54 -0.13 38.59
C LEU A 23 -1.83 1.22 38.74
N VAL A 24 -2.03 2.09 37.75
CA VAL A 24 -1.44 3.43 37.68
C VAL A 24 -2.44 4.43 38.23
N ALA A 25 -2.09 5.16 39.29
CA ALA A 25 -2.96 6.19 39.82
C ALA A 25 -3.12 7.34 38.82
N GLN A 26 -4.34 7.80 38.62
CA GLN A 26 -4.73 8.87 37.70
C GLN A 26 -5.34 10.02 38.49
N GLU A 27 -4.86 11.24 38.23
CA GLU A 27 -5.44 12.47 38.79
C GLU A 27 -6.71 12.86 38.03
N GLU A 28 -7.57 13.61 38.70
CA GLU A 28 -8.76 14.16 38.05
C GLU A 28 -8.38 15.34 37.16
N VAL A 29 -8.87 15.34 35.92
CA VAL A 29 -8.75 16.48 35.00
C VAL A 29 -10.15 17.03 34.73
N ILE A 30 -10.36 18.31 35.03
CA ILE A 30 -11.65 18.99 34.88
C ILE A 30 -11.47 20.13 33.88
N SER A 31 -12.36 20.17 32.89
CA SER A 31 -12.49 21.26 31.93
C SER A 31 -13.76 22.09 32.20
N SER A 32 -13.97 23.14 31.40
CA SER A 32 -15.21 23.92 31.43
C SER A 32 -16.45 23.10 31.04
N SER A 33 -16.27 21.98 30.32
CA SER A 33 -17.34 21.07 29.90
C SER A 33 -17.65 19.96 30.92
N GLY A 34 -16.84 19.81 31.98
CA GLY A 34 -17.04 18.78 32.99
C GLY A 34 -15.75 18.03 33.33
N GLN A 35 -15.91 16.78 33.77
CA GLN A 35 -14.79 15.90 34.09
C GLN A 35 -14.28 15.22 32.81
N ASP A 36 -13.03 15.49 32.43
CA ASP A 36 -12.37 14.89 31.27
C ASP A 36 -11.70 13.56 31.65
N GLU A 37 -10.95 13.55 32.75
CA GLU A 37 -10.31 12.35 33.29
C GLU A 37 -10.81 12.10 34.72
N PRO A 38 -11.42 10.93 35.01
CA PRO A 38 -11.89 10.61 36.35
C PRO A 38 -10.72 10.28 37.31
N PRO A 39 -10.85 10.60 38.61
CA PRO A 39 -9.86 10.20 39.60
C PRO A 39 -9.93 8.69 39.84
N GLY A 40 -8.78 8.03 39.92
CA GLY A 40 -8.75 6.60 40.24
C GLY A 40 -7.46 5.90 39.89
N MET A 41 -7.59 4.66 39.40
CA MET A 41 -6.47 3.83 38.97
C MET A 41 -6.76 3.24 37.60
N HIS A 42 -5.89 3.54 36.63
CA HIS A 42 -5.89 2.93 35.31
C HIS A 42 -5.22 1.56 35.38
N MET A 43 -5.93 0.52 34.95
CA MET A 43 -5.44 -0.85 34.95
C MET A 43 -4.81 -1.20 33.61
N ILE A 44 -3.48 -1.26 33.58
CA ILE A 44 -2.70 -1.59 32.39
C ILE A 44 -2.34 -3.07 32.44
N TYR A 45 -2.75 -3.83 31.44
CA TYR A 45 -2.36 -5.24 31.30
C TYR A 45 -0.89 -5.33 30.92
N LEU A 46 -0.11 -6.12 31.67
CA LEU A 46 1.28 -6.36 31.36
C LEU A 46 1.40 -7.64 30.51
N PRO A 47 2.16 -7.60 29.41
CA PRO A 47 2.35 -8.78 28.56
C PRO A 47 3.15 -9.85 29.31
N TYR A 48 2.84 -11.13 29.04
CA TYR A 48 3.73 -12.24 29.38
C TYR A 48 4.85 -12.37 28.35
N SER A 49 5.83 -13.23 28.63
CA SER A 49 6.90 -13.53 27.67
C SER A 49 6.38 -14.00 26.31
N ASP A 50 5.27 -14.73 26.28
CA ASP A 50 4.65 -15.24 25.05
C ASP A 50 4.00 -14.14 24.18
N ASP A 51 3.63 -13.01 24.79
CA ASP A 51 3.04 -11.87 24.08
C ASP A 51 4.11 -10.97 23.44
N VAL A 52 5.35 -11.01 23.95
CA VAL A 52 6.48 -10.23 23.44
C VAL A 52 7.01 -10.87 22.16
N ARG A 53 7.18 -10.06 21.12
CA ARG A 53 7.72 -10.48 19.82
C ARG A 53 9.08 -9.83 19.59
N TYR A 54 10.02 -10.61 19.05
CA TYR A 54 11.40 -10.19 18.74
C TYR A 54 11.59 -10.06 17.22
N PRO A 55 11.09 -8.97 16.59
CA PRO A 55 11.18 -8.78 15.13
C PRO A 55 12.62 -8.75 14.60
N GLU A 56 13.60 -8.41 15.43
CA GLU A 56 15.04 -8.42 15.15
C GLU A 56 15.60 -9.83 14.88
N GLU A 57 15.01 -10.87 15.46
CA GLU A 57 15.39 -12.26 15.17
C GLU A 57 14.95 -12.68 13.74
N VAL A 58 13.90 -12.04 13.23
CA VAL A 58 13.34 -12.30 11.90
C VAL A 58 13.99 -11.41 10.84
N HIS A 59 14.31 -10.16 11.20
CA HIS A 59 14.93 -9.17 10.34
C HIS A 59 16.35 -8.87 10.82
N LEU A 60 17.24 -9.84 10.63
CA LEU A 60 18.68 -9.70 10.89
C LEU A 60 19.32 -8.72 9.90
N THR A 61 19.09 -7.42 10.06
CA THR A 61 19.95 -6.41 9.45
C THR A 61 21.28 -6.47 10.19
N SER A 62 22.30 -7.03 9.56
CA SER A 62 23.60 -7.39 10.15
C SER A 62 24.51 -6.20 10.48
N GLY A 63 23.95 -5.09 10.96
CA GLY A 63 24.70 -3.89 11.36
C GLY A 63 23.85 -2.89 12.12
N ASP A 64 24.51 -1.95 12.81
CA ASP A 64 23.85 -0.76 13.36
C ASP A 64 23.03 -0.10 12.23
N ALA A 65 21.73 0.09 12.47
CA ALA A 65 20.89 0.82 11.53
C ALA A 65 21.52 2.20 11.24
N PRO A 66 21.54 2.64 9.97
CA PRO A 66 22.15 3.92 9.61
C PRO A 66 21.49 5.04 10.42
N ARG A 67 22.31 5.81 11.13
CA ARG A 67 21.83 6.97 11.89
C ARG A 67 21.65 8.16 10.97
N ALA A 68 20.54 8.85 11.13
CA ALA A 68 20.28 10.11 10.43
C ALA A 68 21.28 11.20 10.87
N THR A 69 21.60 12.11 9.97
CA THR A 69 22.42 13.29 10.27
C THR A 69 21.61 14.34 11.02
N ASP A 70 22.29 15.26 11.72
CA ASP A 70 21.61 16.35 12.44
C ASP A 70 20.75 17.23 11.52
N GLU A 71 21.17 17.40 10.26
CA GLU A 71 20.42 18.12 9.25
C GLU A 71 19.10 17.40 8.89
N GLN A 72 19.17 16.09 8.66
CA GLN A 72 17.99 15.26 8.39
C GLN A 72 17.01 15.30 9.58
N ILE A 73 17.51 15.20 10.81
CA ILE A 73 16.70 15.30 12.03
C ILE A 73 16.03 16.67 12.13
N LYS A 74 16.76 17.75 11.84
CA LYS A 74 16.22 19.12 11.88
C LYS A 74 15.14 19.34 10.82
N LYS A 75 15.32 18.81 9.60
CA LYS A 75 14.31 18.87 8.53
C LYS A 75 13.07 18.05 8.89
N ALA A 76 13.25 16.83 9.42
CA ALA A 76 12.15 16.00 9.92
C ALA A 76 11.37 16.69 11.05
N SER A 77 12.06 17.30 12.01
CA SER A 77 11.43 18.02 13.12
C SER A 77 10.59 19.21 12.63
N ASN A 78 11.08 19.96 11.63
CA ASN A 78 10.31 21.05 11.02
C ASN A 78 9.05 20.52 10.29
N LEU A 79 9.15 19.40 9.58
CA LEU A 79 8.00 18.76 8.95
C LEU A 79 6.96 18.35 9.99
N LEU A 80 7.37 17.60 11.03
CA LEU A 80 6.47 17.14 12.10
C LEU A 80 5.74 18.29 12.79
N ARG A 81 6.43 19.41 13.05
CA ARG A 81 5.80 20.61 13.65
C ARG A 81 4.72 21.25 12.77
N ARG A 82 4.77 21.05 11.45
CA ARG A 82 3.78 21.61 10.50
C ARG A 82 2.56 20.72 10.32
N ILE A 83 2.72 19.41 10.49
CA ILE A 83 1.62 18.42 10.41
C ILE A 83 1.07 18.01 11.78
N ASP A 84 1.60 18.60 12.85
CA ASP A 84 1.20 18.30 14.23
C ASP A 84 -0.29 18.61 14.46
N LEU A 85 -1.04 17.58 14.85
CA LEU A 85 -2.44 17.68 15.21
C LEU A 85 -2.56 18.17 16.65
N LYS A 86 -2.62 19.49 16.80
CA LYS A 86 -2.78 20.12 18.11
C LYS A 86 -4.08 19.65 18.77
N HIS A 87 -3.98 19.32 20.06
CA HIS A 87 -5.13 18.89 20.88
C HIS A 87 -5.86 17.66 20.32
N PHE A 88 -5.10 16.66 19.87
CA PHE A 88 -5.66 15.37 19.50
C PHE A 88 -6.42 14.76 20.69
N SER A 89 -7.66 14.33 20.43
CA SER A 89 -8.44 13.48 21.32
C SER A 89 -8.98 12.28 20.54
N VAL A 90 -9.01 11.13 21.19
CA VAL A 90 -9.59 9.90 20.62
C VAL A 90 -11.09 10.06 20.35
N SER A 91 -11.77 10.96 21.07
CA SER A 91 -13.20 11.25 20.88
C SER A 91 -13.51 12.11 19.66
N HIS A 92 -12.51 12.68 18.99
CA HIS A 92 -12.73 13.55 17.82
C HIS A 92 -13.02 12.79 16.53
N PHE A 93 -12.83 11.47 16.49
CA PHE A 93 -12.98 10.67 15.28
C PHE A 93 -14.06 9.61 15.48
N ALA A 94 -15.12 9.69 14.67
CA ALA A 94 -16.14 8.66 14.66
C ALA A 94 -15.67 7.40 13.92
N ASN A 95 -16.13 6.22 14.34
CA ASN A 95 -15.89 4.98 13.59
C ASN A 95 -16.74 4.99 12.30
N PRO A 96 -16.13 5.04 11.09
CA PRO A 96 -16.88 5.16 9.84
C PRO A 96 -17.79 3.97 9.57
N GLY A 97 -17.35 2.77 9.97
CA GLY A 97 -18.14 1.54 9.82
C GLY A 97 -19.40 1.55 10.68
N LEU A 98 -19.30 2.05 11.92
CA LEU A 98 -20.47 2.20 12.80
C LEU A 98 -21.40 3.30 12.31
N GLN A 99 -20.86 4.45 11.91
CA GLN A 99 -21.66 5.55 11.35
C GLN A 99 -22.45 5.06 10.14
N LYS A 100 -21.79 4.35 9.21
CA LYS A 100 -22.43 3.75 8.03
C LYS A 100 -23.51 2.73 8.39
N HIS A 101 -23.22 1.87 9.35
CA HIS A 101 -24.19 0.88 9.79
C HIS A 101 -25.47 1.54 10.34
N TYR A 102 -25.34 2.50 11.25
CA TYR A 102 -26.50 3.15 11.87
C TYR A 102 -27.23 4.10 10.92
N GLY A 103 -26.51 4.83 10.06
CA GLY A 103 -27.15 5.66 9.04
C GLY A 103 -28.01 4.84 8.08
N ILE A 104 -27.54 3.67 7.64
CA ILE A 104 -28.35 2.79 6.78
C ILE A 104 -29.58 2.26 7.53
N LEU A 105 -29.43 1.88 8.81
CA LEU A 105 -30.56 1.44 9.63
C LEU A 105 -31.61 2.54 9.80
N GLU A 106 -31.17 3.80 9.98
CA GLU A 106 -32.05 4.96 10.08
C GLU A 106 -32.80 5.21 8.77
N ALA A 107 -32.10 5.24 7.63
CA ALA A 107 -32.71 5.39 6.31
C ALA A 107 -33.76 4.30 6.03
N LEU A 108 -33.44 3.04 6.36
CA LEU A 108 -34.38 1.92 6.25
C LEU A 108 -35.59 2.07 7.16
N ALA A 109 -35.42 2.60 8.38
CA ALA A 109 -36.51 2.82 9.32
C ALA A 109 -37.44 3.97 8.89
N LEU A 110 -36.89 4.99 8.23
CA LEU A 110 -37.61 6.15 7.71
C LEU A 110 -38.20 5.92 6.31
N GLY A 111 -37.82 4.83 5.63
CA GLY A 111 -38.27 4.51 4.27
C GLY A 111 -37.58 5.37 3.20
N GLU A 112 -36.36 5.81 3.47
CA GLU A 112 -35.52 6.55 2.53
C GLU A 112 -34.78 5.57 1.61
N ASP A 113 -34.84 5.81 0.30
CA ASP A 113 -34.17 4.99 -0.72
C ASP A 113 -32.71 5.42 -0.96
N GLU A 114 -32.29 6.57 -0.42
CA GLU A 114 -30.94 7.10 -0.58
C GLU A 114 -30.00 6.53 0.48
N MET A 115 -28.81 6.12 0.06
CA MET A 115 -27.76 5.73 1.01
C MET A 115 -27.17 6.98 1.66
N PRO A 116 -27.04 7.01 3.00
CA PRO A 116 -26.45 8.16 3.68
C PRO A 116 -25.00 8.32 3.29
N ASP A 117 -24.62 9.54 2.91
CA ASP A 117 -23.23 9.91 2.70
C ASP A 117 -22.57 10.24 4.04
N ILE A 118 -21.55 9.48 4.41
CA ILE A 118 -20.89 9.59 5.70
C ILE A 118 -19.44 9.90 5.46
N LYS A 119 -19.05 11.09 5.92
CA LYS A 119 -17.66 11.54 5.86
C LYS A 119 -16.79 10.66 6.75
N ASP A 120 -15.80 10.03 6.15
CA ASP A 120 -14.76 9.31 6.89
C ASP A 120 -13.74 10.31 7.44
N GLU A 121 -13.82 10.57 8.74
CA GLU A 121 -12.91 11.47 9.45
C GLU A 121 -11.53 10.84 9.70
N THR A 122 -11.36 9.54 9.46
CA THR A 122 -10.08 8.83 9.65
C THR A 122 -9.13 9.00 8.47
N LEU A 123 -9.62 9.52 7.35
CA LEU A 123 -8.80 9.84 6.18
C LEU A 123 -7.90 11.05 6.46
N PRO A 124 -6.67 11.08 5.90
CA PRO A 124 -5.80 12.25 6.01
C PRO A 124 -6.44 13.52 5.43
N ASP A 125 -6.19 14.65 6.08
CA ASP A 125 -6.60 15.98 5.58
C ASP A 125 -5.72 16.39 4.38
N GLU A 126 -6.16 16.02 3.17
CA GLU A 126 -5.43 16.34 1.94
C GLU A 126 -5.29 17.85 1.71
N GLU A 127 -6.31 18.65 2.06
CA GLU A 127 -6.26 20.10 1.93
C GLU A 127 -5.24 20.71 2.90
N GLY A 128 -5.19 20.20 4.13
CA GLY A 128 -4.19 20.56 5.13
C GLY A 128 -2.77 20.22 4.71
N LEU A 129 -2.57 19.04 4.11
CA LEU A 129 -1.28 18.57 3.62
C LEU A 129 -0.81 19.29 2.35
N ALA A 130 -1.75 19.74 1.50
CA ALA A 130 -1.45 20.50 0.29
C ALA A 130 -1.01 21.95 0.55
N ARG A 131 -1.06 22.43 1.80
CA ARG A 131 -0.63 23.78 2.15
C ARG A 131 0.83 23.99 1.74
N PRO A 132 1.20 25.12 1.09
CA PRO A 132 2.55 25.34 0.56
C PRO A 132 3.66 25.19 1.61
N GLY A 133 3.37 25.54 2.87
CA GLY A 133 4.30 25.34 3.97
C GLY A 133 4.57 23.86 4.27
N VAL A 134 3.55 23.01 4.25
CA VAL A 134 3.71 21.56 4.49
C VAL A 134 4.47 20.94 3.32
N VAL A 135 4.02 21.21 2.09
CA VAL A 135 4.67 20.72 0.86
C VAL A 135 6.15 21.07 0.82
N LYS A 136 6.52 22.33 1.08
CA LYS A 136 7.92 22.75 1.13
C LYS A 136 8.73 21.99 2.19
N ALA A 137 8.16 21.73 3.36
CA ALA A 137 8.85 20.99 4.41
C ALA A 137 9.01 19.50 4.04
N ILE A 138 8.05 18.92 3.32
CA ILE A 138 8.15 17.57 2.76
C ILE A 138 9.28 17.51 1.73
N GLU A 139 9.31 18.44 0.77
CA GLU A 139 10.34 18.52 -0.27
C GLU A 139 11.75 18.70 0.34
N GLU A 140 11.91 19.61 1.30
CA GLU A 140 13.18 19.83 1.99
C GLU A 140 13.66 18.59 2.75
N PHE A 141 12.74 17.82 3.34
CA PHE A 141 13.09 16.57 4.03
C PHE A 141 13.44 15.47 3.04
N LYS A 142 12.66 15.33 1.96
CA LYS A 142 12.94 14.38 0.87
C LYS A 142 14.33 14.62 0.27
N ALA A 143 14.65 15.87 -0.09
CA ALA A 143 15.94 16.22 -0.65
C ALA A 143 17.11 15.89 0.30
N ALA A 144 16.93 16.09 1.61
CA ALA A 144 17.96 15.79 2.61
C ALA A 144 18.19 14.28 2.85
N VAL A 145 17.19 13.45 2.60
CA VAL A 145 17.28 11.99 2.84
C VAL A 145 17.62 11.24 1.57
N PHE A 146 16.95 11.56 0.47
CA PHE A 146 17.03 10.82 -0.79
C PHE A 146 17.84 11.54 -1.88
N GLY A 147 18.18 12.81 -1.68
CA GLY A 147 18.81 13.66 -2.70
C GLY A 147 17.78 14.37 -3.60
N GLU A 148 18.24 15.37 -4.34
CA GLU A 148 17.37 16.22 -5.17
C GLU A 148 16.79 15.49 -6.40
N ASN A 149 17.44 14.43 -6.86
CA ASN A 149 17.06 13.69 -8.06
C ASN A 149 16.24 12.43 -7.78
N TYR A 150 15.86 12.16 -6.52
CA TYR A 150 15.21 10.92 -6.15
C TYR A 150 13.92 10.65 -6.93
N ASP A 151 13.03 11.65 -7.03
CA ASP A 151 11.76 11.50 -7.74
C ASP A 151 11.99 11.26 -9.25
N GLN A 152 13.06 11.83 -9.83
CA GLN A 152 13.45 11.58 -11.22
C GLN A 152 14.03 10.18 -11.41
N GLU A 153 14.91 9.73 -10.52
CA GLU A 153 15.51 8.39 -10.55
C GLU A 153 14.46 7.30 -10.33
N GLU A 154 13.48 7.52 -9.44
CA GLU A 154 12.35 6.62 -9.22
C GLU A 154 11.45 6.55 -10.46
N ALA A 155 11.13 7.70 -11.07
CA ALA A 155 10.35 7.75 -12.30
C ALA A 155 11.07 7.05 -13.47
N GLU A 156 12.38 7.23 -13.61
CA GLU A 156 13.21 6.56 -14.62
C GLU A 156 13.30 5.05 -14.36
N ALA A 157 13.41 4.61 -13.09
CA ALA A 157 13.41 3.20 -12.71
C ALA A 157 12.05 2.52 -12.94
N ALA A 158 10.95 3.23 -12.65
CA ALA A 158 9.59 2.77 -12.95
C ALA A 158 9.36 2.68 -14.47
N ALA A 159 9.83 3.67 -15.24
CA ALA A 159 9.78 3.66 -16.69
C ALA A 159 10.65 2.54 -17.31
N ALA A 160 11.79 2.21 -16.72
CA ALA A 160 12.64 1.09 -17.15
C ALA A 160 11.96 -0.27 -16.92
N LYS A 161 11.24 -0.45 -15.81
CA LYS A 161 10.41 -1.64 -15.55
C LYS A 161 9.21 -1.74 -16.50
N GLY A 162 8.58 -0.61 -16.85
CA GLY A 162 7.52 -0.53 -17.86
C GLY A 162 8.01 -0.66 -19.31
N GLY A 163 9.29 -0.35 -19.58
CA GLY A 163 9.90 -0.37 -20.90
C GLY A 163 9.98 -1.77 -21.52
N ALA A 164 10.12 -2.81 -20.69
CA ALA A 164 10.11 -4.19 -21.16
C ALA A 164 8.74 -4.61 -21.75
N SER A 165 7.63 -4.10 -21.20
CA SER A 165 6.28 -4.39 -21.74
C SER A 165 5.98 -3.55 -22.99
N LYS A 166 6.40 -2.27 -23.03
CA LYS A 166 6.29 -1.41 -24.21
C LYS A 166 7.09 -1.97 -25.41
N LYS A 167 8.29 -2.50 -25.17
CA LYS A 167 9.12 -3.09 -26.23
C LYS A 167 8.51 -4.38 -26.79
N ARG A 168 7.89 -5.22 -25.95
CA ARG A 168 7.15 -6.41 -26.42
C ARG A 168 5.89 -6.05 -27.21
N LYS A 169 5.15 -5.02 -26.78
CA LYS A 169 3.95 -4.53 -27.47
C LYS A 169 4.28 -3.96 -28.86
N ALA A 170 5.33 -3.15 -28.98
CA ALA A 170 5.77 -2.61 -30.27
C ALA A 170 6.23 -3.70 -31.26
N ILE A 171 6.87 -4.77 -30.78
CA ILE A 171 7.27 -5.92 -31.60
C ILE A 171 6.03 -6.71 -32.07
N ALA A 172 5.04 -6.89 -31.19
CA ALA A 172 3.79 -7.57 -31.53
C ALA A 172 2.95 -6.76 -32.54
N ASP A 173 2.86 -5.43 -32.38
CA ASP A 173 2.11 -4.57 -33.30
C ASP A 173 2.76 -4.53 -34.70
N ALA A 174 4.09 -4.44 -34.78
CA ALA A 174 4.82 -4.52 -36.05
C ALA A 174 4.71 -5.91 -36.71
N ALA A 175 4.64 -6.98 -35.91
CA ALA A 175 4.41 -8.33 -36.41
C ALA A 175 2.96 -8.51 -36.91
N SER A 176 1.98 -7.92 -36.22
CA SER A 176 0.57 -7.94 -36.59
C SER A 176 0.33 -7.27 -37.95
N GLN A 177 0.89 -6.08 -38.17
CA GLN A 177 0.80 -5.40 -39.47
C GLN A 177 1.43 -6.21 -40.62
N LYS A 178 2.56 -6.87 -40.38
CA LYS A 178 3.20 -7.73 -41.39
C LYS A 178 2.44 -9.04 -41.60
N SER A 179 1.79 -9.58 -40.56
CA SER A 179 0.96 -10.77 -40.66
C SER A 179 -0.34 -10.51 -41.41
N ALA A 180 -0.92 -9.31 -41.30
CA ALA A 180 -2.16 -8.93 -42.00
C ALA A 180 -2.00 -8.80 -43.52
N ALA A 181 -0.77 -8.77 -44.04
CA ALA A 181 -0.50 -8.75 -45.47
C ALA A 181 -0.72 -10.10 -46.18
N TYR A 182 -0.96 -11.17 -45.41
CA TYR A 182 -1.12 -12.53 -45.93
C TYR A 182 -2.46 -13.12 -45.47
N ASP A 183 -3.14 -13.82 -46.38
CA ASP A 183 -4.29 -14.66 -46.03
C ASP A 183 -3.81 -16.03 -45.53
N TRP A 184 -3.66 -16.15 -44.22
CA TRP A 184 -3.14 -17.36 -43.57
C TRP A 184 -4.08 -18.55 -43.67
N ALA A 185 -5.40 -18.31 -43.79
CA ALA A 185 -6.38 -19.37 -43.92
C ALA A 185 -6.26 -20.04 -45.29
N ASP A 186 -6.16 -19.24 -46.35
CA ASP A 186 -5.96 -19.71 -47.73
C ASP A 186 -4.58 -20.36 -47.92
N LEU A 187 -3.53 -19.80 -47.30
CA LEU A 187 -2.19 -20.38 -47.35
C LEU A 187 -2.12 -21.75 -46.64
N ALA A 188 -2.90 -21.93 -45.57
CA ALA A 188 -3.04 -23.19 -44.88
C ALA A 188 -3.81 -24.23 -45.70
N ASP A 189 -4.94 -23.86 -46.32
CA ASP A 189 -5.75 -24.77 -47.14
C ASP A 189 -5.02 -25.23 -48.41
N ASN A 190 -4.27 -24.32 -49.02
CA ASN A 190 -3.54 -24.61 -50.25
C ASN A 190 -2.15 -25.24 -49.98
N GLY A 191 -1.78 -25.52 -48.72
CA GLY A 191 -0.50 -26.13 -48.35
C GLY A 191 0.74 -25.25 -48.61
N LYS A 192 0.55 -23.96 -48.92
CA LYS A 192 1.61 -23.01 -49.32
C LYS A 192 2.45 -22.49 -48.15
N LEU A 193 2.10 -22.84 -46.91
CA LEU A 193 2.91 -22.53 -45.72
C LEU A 193 4.33 -23.11 -45.79
N LYS A 194 4.55 -24.20 -46.55
CA LYS A 194 5.87 -24.80 -46.76
C LYS A 194 6.79 -23.95 -47.62
N ASP A 195 6.24 -23.10 -48.49
CA ASP A 195 6.99 -22.26 -49.42
C ASP A 195 7.35 -20.90 -48.80
N MET A 196 6.68 -20.52 -47.71
CA MET A 196 7.00 -19.29 -46.97
C MET A 196 8.35 -19.35 -46.26
N THR A 197 8.96 -18.20 -46.04
CA THR A 197 10.21 -18.14 -45.29
C THR A 197 9.94 -18.37 -43.79
N VAL A 198 10.94 -18.92 -43.08
CA VAL A 198 10.85 -19.10 -41.62
C VAL A 198 10.63 -17.76 -40.90
N MET A 199 11.10 -16.66 -41.48
CA MET A 199 10.93 -15.33 -40.93
C MET A 199 9.46 -14.87 -40.98
N ASP A 200 8.77 -15.11 -42.10
CA ASP A 200 7.34 -14.77 -42.24
C ASP A 200 6.45 -15.67 -41.38
N LEU A 201 6.80 -16.96 -41.24
CA LEU A 201 6.07 -17.83 -40.33
C LEU A 201 6.21 -17.40 -38.87
N LYS A 202 7.37 -16.85 -38.50
CA LYS A 202 7.61 -16.32 -37.14
C LYS A 202 6.87 -15.00 -36.90
N THR A 203 6.61 -14.17 -37.92
CA THR A 203 5.83 -12.94 -37.72
C THR A 203 4.39 -13.25 -37.35
N TYR A 204 3.76 -14.26 -37.96
CA TYR A 204 2.43 -14.74 -37.54
C TYR A 204 2.42 -15.23 -36.09
N LEU A 205 3.37 -16.09 -35.71
CA LEU A 205 3.45 -16.59 -34.33
C LEU A 205 3.69 -15.45 -33.33
N THR A 206 4.49 -14.45 -33.69
CA THR A 206 4.74 -13.28 -32.85
C THR A 206 3.49 -12.40 -32.71
N ALA A 207 2.71 -12.24 -33.78
CA ALA A 207 1.45 -11.48 -33.79
C ALA A 207 0.37 -12.15 -32.91
N HIS A 208 0.33 -13.48 -32.90
CA HIS A 208 -0.63 -14.27 -32.11
C HIS A 208 -0.11 -14.70 -30.72
N GLY A 209 1.05 -14.18 -30.29
CA GLY A 209 1.61 -14.48 -28.96
C GLY A 209 2.05 -15.93 -28.77
N LEU A 210 2.33 -16.65 -29.85
CA LEU A 210 2.73 -18.06 -29.85
C LEU A 210 4.26 -18.22 -29.85
N ALA A 211 4.74 -19.35 -29.34
CA ALA A 211 6.17 -19.63 -29.25
C ALA A 211 6.82 -19.71 -30.65
N VAL A 212 7.86 -18.90 -30.89
CA VAL A 212 8.59 -18.80 -32.17
C VAL A 212 9.76 -19.80 -32.32
N SER A 213 9.96 -20.68 -31.33
CA SER A 213 11.05 -21.65 -31.30
C SER A 213 10.71 -22.93 -32.08
N GLY A 214 11.74 -23.54 -32.69
CA GLY A 214 11.63 -24.82 -33.40
C GLY A 214 12.14 -24.79 -34.84
N LYS A 215 12.21 -25.98 -35.45
CA LYS A 215 12.44 -26.17 -36.90
C LYS A 215 11.20 -25.75 -37.70
N LYS A 216 11.35 -25.51 -39.00
CA LYS A 216 10.29 -24.99 -39.89
C LYS A 216 8.99 -25.80 -39.80
N ASP A 217 9.07 -27.13 -39.76
CA ASP A 217 7.89 -28.00 -39.68
C ASP A 217 7.12 -27.84 -38.35
N ALA A 218 7.84 -27.63 -37.24
CA ALA A 218 7.23 -27.40 -35.94
C ALA A 218 6.53 -26.03 -35.86
N ILE A 219 7.09 -25.03 -36.55
CA ILE A 219 6.48 -23.70 -36.69
C ILE A 219 5.20 -23.79 -37.53
N ILE A 220 5.22 -24.49 -38.66
CA ILE A 220 4.05 -24.69 -39.53
C ILE A 220 2.94 -25.45 -38.80
N SER A 221 3.29 -26.54 -38.10
CA SER A 221 2.32 -27.35 -37.34
C SER A 221 1.60 -26.50 -36.28
N ARG A 222 2.31 -25.56 -35.64
CA ARG A 222 1.75 -24.65 -34.64
C ARG A 222 0.77 -23.63 -35.25
N ILE A 223 1.04 -23.17 -36.48
CA ILE A 223 0.13 -22.29 -37.23
C ILE A 223 -1.14 -23.05 -37.64
N LEU A 224 -0.99 -24.28 -38.15
CA LEU A 224 -2.13 -25.14 -38.52
C LEU A 224 -3.01 -25.46 -37.31
N THR A 225 -2.39 -25.82 -36.17
CA THR A 225 -3.11 -26.08 -34.90
C THR A 225 -3.88 -24.85 -34.44
N HIS A 226 -3.29 -23.65 -34.57
CA HIS A 226 -3.95 -22.40 -34.20
C HIS A 226 -5.12 -22.03 -35.12
N LEU A 227 -5.05 -22.40 -36.41
CA LEU A 227 -6.12 -22.20 -37.39
C LEU A 227 -7.16 -23.34 -37.40
N GLY A 228 -6.96 -24.39 -36.59
CA GLY A 228 -7.86 -25.54 -36.50
C GLY A 228 -7.80 -26.48 -37.72
N LYS A 229 -6.65 -26.58 -38.39
CA LYS A 229 -6.42 -27.39 -39.60
C LYS A 229 -5.38 -28.49 -39.39
#